data_AF-A0A1J3ELS4-F1
#
_entry.id   AF-A0A1J3ELS4-F1
#
_cell.length_a   1.000
_cell.length_b   1.000
_cell.length_c   1.000
_cell.angle_alpha   90.00
_cell.angle_beta   90.00
_cell.angle_gamma   90.00
#
_symmetry.space_group_name_H-M   'P 1'
#
loop_
_entity.id
_entity.type
_entity.pdbx_description
1 polymer ?
#
loop_
_entity_poly.entity_id
_entity_poly.type
_entity_poly.pdbx_seq_one_letter_code
_entity_poly.pdbx_strand_id
1 'polypeptide(L)'
;PIAPALSKAMMENKNNNGGFGGEESSIDRDILASILSKLPLLDLDSACHVSKSWNRAVFFSLRRLKTMPWLFVYRQRRVPPCTMAAKAMAYDPKSDKWIELITASPVEHVAAARSSHSTLLYALSPTKFSFSVDAFHLNWRHVVPPRVWRIDPIVAVVGKSLIVAGGVCVFEDDKLAVEFLDIQIGDGVWERCESMPDFLWNSASSTWLSVAASSEKMYVTEKRSGMACSFDPETRSWTELLDLSPVDEYGECKLYSRVIGSAGNRLIMAGITGKDYNPTGIELWEIVSSESPMNLKFESIGSMPKACFDKLRGVDSDWPLTSIALNAVGDMVYVHNTAETGEIVAAEIEEGKLCKWRTLRNADATWNRSDAGERVIVACSNVSFSDLKSAFSDNLSFSVVSRI
;
A
#
# COMPACT_ATOMS: atom_id res chain seq x y z
N PRO A 1 -72.67 41.37 -48.23
CA PRO A 1 -71.99 42.29 -47.29
C PRO A 1 -70.55 41.83 -47.00
N ILE A 2 -69.46 42.58 -47.13
CA ILE A 2 -69.10 43.95 -47.53
C ILE A 2 -67.63 43.80 -48.01
N ALA A 3 -67.26 44.38 -49.16
CA ALA A 3 -65.85 44.55 -49.62
C ALA A 3 -65.21 45.77 -48.90
N PRO A 4 -63.94 46.25 -49.12
CA PRO A 4 -62.94 45.89 -50.15
C PRO A 4 -61.42 46.03 -49.74
N ALA A 5 -60.55 45.60 -50.68
CA ALA A 5 -59.33 46.26 -51.23
C ALA A 5 -58.09 46.79 -50.44
N LEU A 6 -56.93 46.55 -51.08
CA LEU A 6 -55.74 47.42 -51.33
C LEU A 6 -54.52 47.48 -50.36
N SER A 7 -53.43 46.84 -50.83
CA SER A 7 -51.99 47.24 -50.94
C SER A 7 -51.29 48.21 -49.96
N LYS A 8 -50.10 47.81 -49.47
CA LYS A 8 -48.83 48.60 -49.30
C LYS A 8 -47.71 47.65 -48.81
N ALA A 9 -46.60 47.42 -49.53
CA ALA A 9 -45.38 48.23 -49.74
C ALA A 9 -44.42 48.33 -48.52
N MET A 10 -43.25 47.69 -48.68
CA MET A 10 -41.85 48.06 -48.34
C MET A 10 -41.46 48.83 -47.04
N MET A 11 -40.26 48.41 -46.56
CA MET A 11 -39.21 49.13 -45.80
C MET A 11 -39.08 48.94 -44.27
N GLU A 12 -37.94 48.30 -43.92
CA GLU A 12 -37.01 48.50 -42.81
C GLU A 12 -37.51 49.10 -41.47
N ASN A 13 -37.24 48.39 -40.38
CA ASN A 13 -36.36 48.97 -39.36
C ASN A 13 -35.71 47.92 -38.46
N LYS A 14 -34.39 48.09 -38.29
CA LYS A 14 -33.56 47.50 -37.25
C LYS A 14 -34.20 47.75 -35.88
N ASN A 15 -34.21 46.74 -35.02
CA ASN A 15 -33.90 47.00 -33.62
C ASN A 15 -33.14 45.82 -33.02
N ASN A 16 -31.88 46.12 -32.73
CA ASN A 16 -31.04 45.40 -31.79
C ASN A 16 -31.82 45.10 -30.51
N ASN A 17 -31.89 43.84 -30.14
CA ASN A 17 -31.85 43.50 -28.73
C ASN A 17 -30.72 42.49 -28.56
N GLY A 18 -29.58 43.02 -28.10
CA GLY A 18 -28.46 42.24 -27.64
C GLY A 18 -28.90 41.41 -26.44
N GLY A 19 -29.27 40.17 -26.71
CA GLY A 19 -29.13 39.11 -25.71
C GLY A 19 -27.69 38.67 -25.74
N PHE A 20 -26.89 39.12 -24.78
CA PHE A 20 -25.68 38.40 -24.35
C PHE A 20 -26.12 37.02 -23.84
N GLY A 21 -26.46 36.12 -24.75
CA GLY A 21 -26.28 34.70 -24.51
C GLY A 21 -24.78 34.52 -24.50
N GLY A 22 -24.18 34.54 -23.31
CA GLY A 22 -22.81 34.08 -23.16
C GLY A 22 -22.78 32.68 -23.74
N GLU A 23 -22.21 32.53 -24.93
CA GLU A 23 -21.70 31.25 -25.39
C GLU A 23 -20.72 30.84 -24.30
N GLU A 24 -21.16 29.96 -23.39
CA GLU A 24 -20.24 29.15 -22.61
C GLU A 24 -19.38 28.47 -23.66
N SER A 25 -18.16 28.98 -23.83
CA SER A 25 -17.15 28.38 -24.68
C SER A 25 -16.93 26.99 -24.12
N SER A 26 -17.60 26.01 -24.72
CA SER A 26 -17.52 24.64 -24.29
C SER A 26 -16.06 24.23 -24.49
N ILE A 27 -15.30 24.16 -23.39
CA ILE A 27 -13.96 23.58 -23.42
C ILE A 27 -14.13 22.24 -24.11
N ASP A 28 -13.36 22.05 -25.18
CA ASP A 28 -13.39 20.79 -25.93
C ASP A 28 -13.26 19.65 -24.92
N ARG A 29 -14.18 18.68 -24.99
CA ARG A 29 -14.38 17.66 -23.96
C ARG A 29 -13.07 16.91 -23.68
N ASP A 30 -12.25 16.77 -24.71
CA ASP A 30 -10.95 16.11 -24.65
C ASP A 30 -9.88 16.94 -23.93
N ILE A 31 -9.95 18.28 -24.03
CA ILE A 31 -9.08 19.20 -23.29
C ILE A 31 -9.45 19.17 -21.82
N LEU A 32 -10.74 19.28 -21.48
CA LEU A 32 -11.19 19.25 -20.08
C LEU A 32 -10.80 17.92 -19.41
N ALA A 33 -11.05 16.78 -20.07
CA ALA A 33 -10.65 15.48 -19.56
C ALA A 33 -9.13 15.37 -19.37
N SER A 34 -8.32 15.98 -20.25
CA SER A 34 -6.86 15.99 -20.14
C SER A 34 -6.32 16.90 -19.04
N ILE A 35 -7.03 17.98 -18.70
CA ILE A 35 -6.71 18.80 -17.53
C ILE A 35 -7.05 18.03 -16.26
N LEU A 36 -8.26 17.46 -16.19
CA LEU A 36 -8.73 16.71 -15.03
C LEU A 36 -7.86 15.47 -14.75
N SER A 37 -7.31 14.80 -15.77
CA SER A 37 -6.46 13.62 -15.55
C SER A 37 -5.17 13.95 -14.79
N LYS A 38 -4.77 15.22 -14.73
CA LYS A 38 -3.62 15.71 -13.97
C LYS A 38 -3.93 16.10 -12.53
N LEU A 39 -5.21 16.24 -12.16
CA LEU A 39 -5.60 16.65 -10.80
C LEU A 39 -5.54 15.48 -9.80
N PRO A 40 -5.21 15.76 -8.52
CA PRO A 40 -5.37 14.81 -7.42
C PRO A 40 -6.77 14.20 -7.36
N LEU A 41 -6.87 12.97 -6.86
CA LEU A 41 -8.14 12.23 -6.83
C LEU A 41 -9.21 12.95 -5.99
N LEU A 42 -8.82 13.58 -4.89
CA LEU A 42 -9.72 14.34 -4.02
C LEU A 42 -10.37 15.53 -4.75
N ASP A 43 -9.62 16.22 -5.62
CA ASP A 43 -10.11 17.40 -6.34
C ASP A 43 -11.12 17.00 -7.44
N LEU A 44 -11.02 15.76 -7.96
CA LEU A 44 -11.96 15.23 -8.94
C LEU A 44 -13.35 15.01 -8.35
N ASP A 45 -13.45 14.78 -7.04
CA ASP A 45 -14.72 14.64 -6.34
C ASP A 45 -15.53 15.95 -6.44
N SER A 46 -14.90 17.06 -6.06
CA SER A 46 -15.52 18.39 -6.16
C SER A 46 -15.84 18.74 -7.62
N ALA A 47 -14.94 18.43 -8.54
CA ALA A 47 -15.14 18.67 -9.98
C ALA A 47 -16.36 17.93 -10.55
N CYS A 48 -16.68 16.74 -10.04
CA CYS A 48 -17.79 15.93 -10.56
C CYS A 48 -19.18 16.52 -10.24
N HIS A 49 -19.25 17.47 -9.31
CA HIS A 49 -20.47 18.14 -8.87
C HIS A 49 -20.72 19.49 -9.55
N VAL A 50 -19.79 19.99 -10.38
CA VAL A 50 -19.91 21.30 -11.05
C VAL A 50 -21.03 21.30 -12.10
N SER A 51 -21.05 20.32 -13.00
CA SER A 51 -22.10 20.17 -14.03
C SER A 51 -22.10 18.76 -14.63
N LYS A 52 -23.14 18.43 -15.42
CA LYS A 52 -23.20 17.15 -16.16
C LYS A 52 -22.03 16.97 -17.14
N SER A 53 -21.54 18.06 -17.72
CA SER A 53 -20.40 18.01 -18.65
C SER A 53 -19.10 17.70 -17.91
N TRP A 54 -18.86 18.38 -16.77
CA TRP A 54 -17.72 18.13 -15.90
C TRP A 54 -17.74 16.72 -15.32
N ASN A 55 -18.91 16.27 -14.84
CA ASN A 55 -19.09 14.90 -14.36
C ASN A 55 -18.63 13.87 -15.42
N ARG A 56 -19.13 14.00 -16.66
CA ARG A 56 -18.70 13.14 -17.77
C ARG A 56 -17.19 13.26 -18.02
N ALA A 57 -16.64 14.47 -18.04
CA ALA A 57 -15.21 14.69 -18.27
C ALA A 57 -14.33 14.07 -17.17
N VAL A 58 -14.75 14.09 -15.90
CA VAL A 58 -14.10 13.39 -14.79
C VAL A 58 -14.08 11.89 -15.06
N PHE A 59 -15.22 11.26 -15.38
CA PHE A 59 -15.24 9.83 -15.67
C PHE A 59 -14.41 9.45 -16.91
N PHE A 60 -14.32 10.34 -17.90
CA PHE A 60 -13.41 10.16 -19.03
C PHE A 60 -11.93 10.31 -18.63
N SER A 61 -11.61 11.23 -17.72
CA SER A 61 -10.24 11.47 -17.25
C SER A 61 -9.71 10.32 -16.40
N LEU A 62 -10.57 9.64 -15.64
CA LEU A 62 -10.21 8.47 -14.82
C LEU A 62 -9.56 7.36 -15.66
N ARG A 63 -9.98 7.18 -16.91
CA ARG A 63 -9.37 6.19 -17.83
C ARG A 63 -7.93 6.51 -18.22
N ARG A 64 -7.54 7.79 -18.09
CA ARG A 64 -6.20 8.30 -18.41
C ARG A 64 -5.38 8.56 -17.14
N LEU A 65 -5.96 8.35 -15.97
CA LEU A 65 -5.33 8.67 -14.70
C LEU A 65 -4.34 7.55 -14.36
N LYS A 66 -3.05 7.90 -14.27
CA LYS A 66 -2.05 7.00 -13.70
C LYS A 66 -2.40 6.80 -12.22
N THR A 67 -2.66 5.56 -11.83
CA THR A 67 -2.93 5.21 -10.43
C THR A 67 -1.62 5.25 -9.68
N MET A 68 -1.53 6.15 -8.70
CA MET A 68 -0.40 6.22 -7.78
C MET A 68 -0.89 5.76 -6.41
N PRO A 69 -0.51 4.56 -5.95
CA PRO A 69 -0.95 4.05 -4.67
C PRO A 69 -0.60 5.01 -3.54
N TRP A 70 -1.51 5.13 -2.57
CA TRP A 70 -1.34 5.99 -1.40
C TRP A 70 -0.59 5.23 -0.31
N LEU A 71 0.16 5.96 0.49
CA LEU A 71 0.82 5.43 1.68
C LEU A 71 -0.02 5.78 2.91
N PHE A 72 -0.24 4.81 3.78
CA PHE A 72 -1.01 4.98 5.02
C PHE A 72 -0.13 4.70 6.23
N VAL A 73 -0.29 5.53 7.25
CA VAL A 73 0.39 5.43 8.54
C VAL A 73 -0.66 5.39 9.63
N TYR A 74 -0.77 4.24 10.29
CA TYR A 74 -1.67 3.99 11.41
C TYR A 74 -0.89 3.92 12.72
N ARG A 75 -1.57 4.20 13.84
CA ARG A 75 -0.98 4.13 15.17
C ARG A 75 -1.77 3.20 16.08
N GLN A 76 -1.07 2.32 16.77
CA GLN A 76 -1.65 1.41 17.77
C GLN A 76 -1.09 1.75 19.14
N ARG A 77 -1.97 1.92 20.13
CA ARG A 77 -1.55 1.99 21.54
C ARG A 77 -1.08 0.62 22.01
N ARG A 78 0.13 0.55 22.58
CA ARG A 78 0.74 -0.64 23.20
C ARG A 78 0.34 -0.82 24.67
N VAL A 79 -0.20 0.23 25.29
CA VAL A 79 -0.65 0.23 26.69
C VAL A 79 -2.15 -0.02 26.74
N PRO A 80 -2.65 -0.83 27.69
CA PRO A 80 -4.08 -1.07 27.86
C PRO A 80 -4.91 0.23 28.04
N PRO A 81 -6.10 0.32 27.43
CA PRO A 81 -6.61 -0.60 26.42
C PRO A 81 -5.81 -0.46 25.11
N CYS A 82 -5.30 -1.57 24.58
CA CYS A 82 -4.53 -1.58 23.34
C CYS A 82 -5.51 -1.42 22.17
N THR A 83 -5.58 -0.23 21.59
CA THR A 83 -6.54 0.12 20.54
C THR A 83 -5.84 0.73 19.33
N MET A 84 -6.47 0.59 18.16
CA MET A 84 -6.07 1.38 16.99
C MET A 84 -6.52 2.83 17.18
N ALA A 85 -5.70 3.79 16.78
CA ALA A 85 -6.06 5.18 16.81
C ALA A 85 -7.16 5.45 15.78
N ALA A 86 -8.14 6.27 16.15
CA ALA A 86 -9.17 6.77 15.24
C ALA A 86 -8.58 7.63 14.11
N LYS A 87 -7.40 8.20 14.35
CA LYS A 87 -6.66 9.03 13.40
C LYS A 87 -5.59 8.23 12.68
N ALA A 88 -5.54 8.37 11.37
CA ALA A 88 -4.48 7.85 10.51
C ALA A 88 -4.02 8.95 9.55
N MET A 89 -2.83 8.77 8.97
CA MET A 89 -2.28 9.68 7.98
C MET A 89 -2.17 8.98 6.64
N ALA A 90 -2.65 9.62 5.58
CA ALA A 90 -2.48 9.16 4.21
C ALA A 90 -1.64 10.15 3.42
N TYR A 91 -0.64 9.67 2.67
CA TYR A 91 0.11 10.49 1.73
C TYR A 91 -0.37 10.20 0.31
N ASP A 92 -0.82 11.25 -0.36
CA ASP A 92 -1.19 11.22 -1.78
C ASP A 92 0.02 11.64 -2.63
N PRO A 93 0.63 10.72 -3.39
CA PRO A 93 1.81 11.03 -4.21
C PRO A 93 1.53 12.03 -5.32
N LYS A 94 0.27 12.17 -5.75
CA LYS A 94 -0.10 13.04 -6.85
C LYS A 94 -0.20 14.50 -6.42
N SER A 95 -0.70 14.76 -5.21
CA SER A 95 -0.71 16.11 -4.62
C SER A 95 0.55 16.44 -3.81
N ASP A 96 1.38 15.46 -3.49
CA ASP A 96 2.54 15.56 -2.58
C ASP A 96 2.16 16.07 -1.18
N LYS A 97 1.00 15.64 -0.70
CA LYS A 97 0.41 16.09 0.57
C LYS A 97 0.07 14.93 1.49
N TRP A 98 0.22 15.20 2.78
CA TRP A 98 -0.35 14.39 3.84
C TRP A 98 -1.79 14.83 4.12
N ILE A 99 -2.64 13.84 4.31
CA ILE A 99 -4.07 13.94 4.53
C ILE A 99 -4.36 13.19 5.83
N GLU A 100 -4.93 13.88 6.82
CA GLU A 100 -5.43 13.24 8.03
C GLU A 100 -6.76 12.55 7.69
N LEU A 101 -6.86 11.29 8.13
CA LEU A 101 -8.05 10.46 8.06
C LEU A 101 -8.60 10.29 9.46
N ILE A 102 -9.87 10.66 9.66
CA ILE A 102 -10.56 10.41 10.94
C ILE A 102 -11.62 9.35 10.71
N THR A 103 -11.39 8.19 11.31
CA THR A 103 -12.24 7.00 11.24
C THR A 103 -12.97 6.82 12.57
N ALA A 104 -14.15 6.19 12.55
CA ALA A 104 -14.70 5.61 13.76
C ALA A 104 -13.78 4.45 14.18
N SER A 105 -13.10 4.57 15.32
CA SER A 105 -12.09 3.59 15.81
C SER A 105 -12.59 2.15 15.64
N PRO A 106 -12.03 1.35 14.72
CA PRO A 106 -12.70 0.13 14.30
C PRO A 106 -12.32 -1.11 15.12
N VAL A 107 -11.20 -1.11 15.86
CA VAL A 107 -10.72 -2.31 16.56
C VAL A 107 -10.21 -2.01 17.97
N GLU A 108 -10.93 -2.57 18.95
CA GLU A 108 -10.59 -2.55 20.37
C GLU A 108 -9.88 -3.85 20.80
N HIS A 109 -9.08 -3.78 21.86
CA HIS A 109 -8.38 -4.92 22.47
C HIS A 109 -7.44 -5.70 21.52
N VAL A 110 -6.66 -4.97 20.73
CA VAL A 110 -5.69 -5.53 19.78
C VAL A 110 -4.35 -5.80 20.46
N ALA A 111 -3.87 -7.05 20.46
CA ALA A 111 -2.54 -7.36 20.97
C ALA A 111 -1.45 -6.83 20.03
N ALA A 112 -1.64 -7.01 18.73
CA ALA A 112 -0.76 -6.47 17.69
C ALA A 112 -1.56 -6.24 16.40
N ALA A 113 -1.52 -5.00 15.89
CA ALA A 113 -1.92 -4.67 14.53
C ALA A 113 -0.69 -4.50 13.65
N ARG A 114 -0.81 -4.92 12.38
CA ARG A 114 0.27 -4.89 11.38
C ARG A 114 -0.26 -4.86 9.96
N SER A 115 0.62 -4.44 9.06
CA SER A 115 0.54 -4.75 7.65
C SER A 115 1.67 -5.69 7.29
N SER A 116 1.33 -6.81 6.64
CA SER A 116 2.32 -7.83 6.24
C SER A 116 2.69 -7.69 4.78
N HIS A 117 1.72 -7.37 3.93
CA HIS A 117 1.94 -6.89 2.57
C HIS A 117 0.97 -5.74 2.33
N SER A 118 1.21 -5.01 1.25
CA SER A 118 0.84 -3.62 1.15
C SER A 118 -0.65 -3.30 1.35
N THR A 119 -1.57 -4.13 0.84
CA THR A 119 -3.02 -3.86 0.90
C THR A 119 -3.72 -4.48 2.10
N LEU A 120 -3.01 -5.25 2.92
CA LEU A 120 -3.59 -5.94 4.07
C LEU A 120 -3.21 -5.22 5.37
N LEU A 121 -4.22 -4.88 6.16
CA LEU A 121 -4.07 -4.51 7.56
C LEU A 121 -4.80 -5.54 8.42
N TYR A 122 -4.14 -6.06 9.45
CA TYR A 122 -4.72 -7.05 10.35
C TYR A 122 -4.38 -6.77 11.81
N ALA A 123 -5.18 -7.32 12.69
CA ALA A 123 -5.11 -7.20 14.12
C ALA A 123 -5.41 -8.56 14.75
N LEU A 124 -4.48 -9.04 15.58
CA LEU A 124 -4.63 -10.29 16.32
C LEU A 124 -4.96 -9.99 17.79
N SER A 125 -5.98 -10.64 18.31
CA SER A 125 -6.29 -10.70 19.74
C SER A 125 -6.52 -12.16 20.15
N PRO A 126 -6.51 -12.47 21.47
CA PRO A 126 -6.77 -13.83 21.95
C PRO A 126 -8.17 -14.37 21.59
N THR A 127 -9.12 -13.49 21.25
CA THR A 127 -10.51 -13.87 21.00
C THR A 127 -10.97 -13.67 19.57
N LYS A 128 -10.20 -12.93 18.75
CA LYS A 128 -10.58 -12.58 17.38
C LYS A 128 -9.36 -12.36 16.50
N PHE A 129 -9.51 -12.68 15.22
CA PHE A 129 -8.64 -12.19 14.16
C PHE A 129 -9.42 -11.17 13.33
N SER A 130 -8.90 -9.95 13.23
CA SER A 130 -9.55 -8.87 12.49
C SER A 130 -8.67 -8.45 11.33
N PHE A 131 -9.24 -8.23 10.16
CA PHE A 131 -8.49 -7.77 9.01
C PHE A 131 -9.31 -6.88 8.09
N SER A 132 -8.61 -6.05 7.34
CA SER A 132 -9.17 -5.23 6.27
C SER A 132 -8.26 -5.30 5.04
N VAL A 133 -8.91 -5.30 3.88
CA VAL A 133 -8.29 -5.34 2.54
C VAL A 133 -8.80 -4.22 1.64
N ASP A 134 -9.73 -3.38 2.11
CA ASP A 134 -10.23 -2.24 1.36
C ASP A 134 -9.20 -1.10 1.35
N ALA A 135 -9.23 -0.21 0.35
CA ALA A 135 -8.14 0.74 0.11
C ALA A 135 -7.85 1.67 1.30
N PHE A 136 -8.86 2.07 2.07
CA PHE A 136 -8.71 2.98 3.22
C PHE A 136 -8.64 2.27 4.57
N HIS A 137 -8.79 0.95 4.57
CA HIS A 137 -8.89 0.07 5.73
C HIS A 137 -10.02 0.44 6.70
N LEU A 138 -11.19 0.79 6.15
CA LEU A 138 -12.39 1.19 6.91
C LEU A 138 -13.25 -0.02 7.29
N ASN A 139 -13.29 -1.04 6.43
CA ASN A 139 -14.17 -2.18 6.57
C ASN A 139 -13.42 -3.36 7.16
N TRP A 140 -13.49 -3.47 8.49
CA TRP A 140 -12.86 -4.56 9.23
C TRP A 140 -13.78 -5.78 9.28
N ARG A 141 -13.25 -6.92 8.84
CA ARG A 141 -13.86 -8.23 9.03
C ARG A 141 -13.31 -8.84 10.31
N HIS A 142 -14.19 -9.39 11.12
CA HIS A 142 -13.84 -10.04 12.38
C HIS A 142 -14.20 -11.52 12.28
N VAL A 143 -13.21 -12.37 12.45
CA VAL A 143 -13.37 -13.83 12.43
C VAL A 143 -12.83 -14.44 13.73
N VAL A 144 -13.16 -15.70 13.96
CA VAL A 144 -12.57 -16.48 15.05
C VAL A 144 -11.03 -16.47 14.92
N PRO A 145 -10.27 -16.52 16.02
CA PRO A 145 -8.81 -16.52 15.94
C PRO A 145 -8.30 -17.85 15.35
N PRO A 146 -7.07 -17.87 14.78
CA PRO A 146 -6.41 -19.12 14.39
C PRO A 146 -6.36 -20.10 15.56
N ARG A 147 -6.36 -21.41 15.25
CA ARG A 147 -6.39 -22.48 16.25
C ARG A 147 -5.07 -22.56 17.02
N VAL A 148 -3.95 -22.23 16.37
CA VAL A 148 -2.64 -22.15 17.01
C VAL A 148 -2.43 -20.74 17.56
N TRP A 149 -2.17 -20.63 18.86
CA TRP A 149 -1.88 -19.34 19.47
C TRP A 149 -0.53 -18.82 18.95
N ARG A 150 -0.58 -17.62 18.39
CA ARG A 150 0.58 -16.95 17.81
C ARG A 150 0.74 -15.51 18.28
N ILE A 151 1.99 -15.08 18.40
CA ILE A 151 2.43 -13.70 18.52
C ILE A 151 3.42 -13.50 17.38
N ASP A 152 3.23 -12.45 16.60
CA ASP A 152 4.15 -12.11 15.52
C ASP A 152 4.12 -13.01 14.25
N PRO A 153 2.95 -13.46 13.74
CA PRO A 153 2.90 -14.25 12.52
C PRO A 153 3.13 -13.41 11.26
N ILE A 154 3.46 -14.09 10.17
CA ILE A 154 3.29 -13.52 8.83
C ILE A 154 1.88 -13.82 8.32
N VAL A 155 1.27 -12.85 7.65
CA VAL A 155 -0.09 -12.97 7.13
C VAL A 155 -0.13 -12.53 5.67
N ALA A 156 -0.80 -13.30 4.82
CA ALA A 156 -1.01 -12.93 3.43
C ALA A 156 -2.46 -13.16 3.03
N VAL A 157 -2.91 -12.39 2.03
CA VAL A 157 -4.16 -12.65 1.32
C VAL A 157 -3.78 -12.96 -0.11
N VAL A 158 -4.13 -14.15 -0.58
CA VAL A 158 -3.83 -14.64 -1.92
C VAL A 158 -5.16 -15.07 -2.55
N GLY A 159 -5.63 -14.32 -3.54
CA GLY A 159 -6.97 -14.50 -4.10
C GLY A 159 -8.05 -14.38 -3.02
N LYS A 160 -8.73 -15.48 -2.71
CA LYS A 160 -9.78 -15.58 -1.68
C LYS A 160 -9.31 -16.24 -0.37
N SER A 161 -8.00 -16.35 -0.20
CA SER A 161 -7.38 -17.14 0.85
C SER A 161 -6.61 -16.24 1.80
N LEU A 162 -7.00 -16.24 3.08
CA LEU A 162 -6.22 -15.62 4.14
C LEU A 162 -5.33 -16.70 4.76
N ILE A 163 -4.01 -16.47 4.72
CA ILE A 163 -3.00 -17.42 5.20
C ILE A 163 -2.28 -16.77 6.38
N VAL A 164 -2.15 -17.53 7.47
CA VAL A 164 -1.41 -17.14 8.67
C VAL A 164 -0.36 -18.20 8.95
N ALA A 165 0.92 -17.81 8.95
CA ALA A 165 2.03 -18.73 9.13
C ALA A 165 3.00 -18.25 10.21
N GLY A 166 3.54 -19.20 10.96
CA GLY A 166 4.55 -18.95 11.99
C GLY A 166 4.06 -18.05 13.15
N GLY A 167 5.00 -17.36 13.77
CA GLY A 167 4.78 -16.44 14.88
C GLY A 167 4.32 -17.14 16.15
N VAL A 168 4.83 -18.31 16.47
CA VAL A 168 4.24 -19.11 17.56
C VAL A 168 4.70 -18.64 18.94
N CYS A 169 3.78 -18.68 19.90
CA CYS A 169 4.03 -18.27 21.28
C CYS A 169 4.87 -19.32 22.04
N VAL A 170 5.50 -18.93 23.16
CA VAL A 170 6.30 -19.82 24.01
C VAL A 170 5.51 -21.01 24.61
N PHE A 171 4.19 -20.98 24.55
CA PHE A 171 3.30 -22.03 25.08
C PHE A 171 2.87 -23.06 24.03
N GLU A 172 3.32 -22.91 22.79
CA GLU A 172 2.92 -23.72 21.65
C GLU A 172 4.16 -24.36 21.02
N ASP A 173 4.11 -25.66 20.78
CA ASP A 173 5.27 -26.43 20.30
C ASP A 173 5.48 -26.33 18.78
N ASP A 174 4.51 -25.77 18.05
CA ASP A 174 4.38 -25.92 16.61
C ASP A 174 4.75 -24.65 15.84
N LYS A 175 6.02 -24.25 15.93
CA LYS A 175 6.51 -22.95 15.42
C LYS A 175 6.29 -22.68 13.95
N LEU A 176 6.09 -23.73 13.16
CA LEU A 176 5.94 -23.68 11.72
C LEU A 176 4.49 -23.85 11.28
N ALA A 177 3.52 -23.77 12.20
CA ALA A 177 2.12 -23.94 11.89
C ALA A 177 1.61 -22.92 10.85
N VAL A 178 0.96 -23.45 9.82
CA VAL A 178 0.27 -22.69 8.78
C VAL A 178 -1.21 -22.97 8.88
N GLU A 179 -1.99 -21.90 8.95
CA GLU A 179 -3.44 -21.95 8.96
C GLU A 179 -4.01 -21.07 7.85
N PHE A 180 -5.11 -21.54 7.28
CA PHE A 180 -5.76 -20.99 6.12
C PHE A 180 -7.23 -20.72 6.41
N LEU A 181 -7.77 -19.65 5.84
CA LEU A 181 -9.18 -19.29 5.91
C LEU A 181 -9.68 -18.82 4.53
N ASP A 182 -10.76 -19.41 4.03
CA ASP A 182 -11.47 -18.89 2.85
C ASP A 182 -12.33 -17.69 3.28
N ILE A 183 -11.97 -16.50 2.79
CA ILE A 183 -12.63 -15.24 3.19
C ILE A 183 -13.99 -15.01 2.51
N GLN A 184 -14.41 -15.88 1.59
CA GLN A 184 -15.76 -15.83 0.99
C GLN A 184 -16.78 -16.58 1.84
N ILE A 185 -16.35 -17.51 2.69
CA ILE A 185 -17.23 -18.27 3.56
C ILE A 185 -17.40 -17.46 4.86
N GLY A 186 -18.61 -16.97 5.11
CA GLY A 186 -18.89 -16.00 6.19
C GLY A 186 -18.47 -16.47 7.59
N ASP A 187 -18.71 -17.73 7.92
CA ASP A 187 -18.31 -18.36 9.19
C ASP A 187 -17.04 -19.20 9.04
N GLY A 188 -16.16 -18.82 8.11
CA GLY A 188 -15.01 -19.63 7.68
C GLY A 188 -14.25 -20.25 8.84
N VAL A 189 -13.93 -21.54 8.70
CA VAL A 189 -13.19 -22.31 9.69
C VAL A 189 -11.72 -22.30 9.32
N TRP A 190 -10.85 -22.07 10.32
CA TRP A 190 -9.41 -22.21 10.12
C TRP A 190 -9.04 -23.66 9.84
N GLU A 191 -8.44 -23.87 8.68
CA GLU A 191 -7.90 -25.15 8.26
C GLU A 191 -6.40 -25.16 8.41
N ARG A 192 -5.85 -26.28 8.86
CA ARG A 192 -4.42 -26.46 8.99
C ARG A 192 -3.83 -26.94 7.66
N CYS A 193 -2.70 -26.35 7.26
CA CYS A 193 -1.99 -26.69 6.03
C CYS A 193 -0.64 -27.37 6.33
N GLU A 194 0.12 -27.66 5.28
CA GLU A 194 1.51 -28.06 5.39
C GLU A 194 2.30 -27.01 6.20
N SER A 195 3.07 -27.48 7.19
CA SER A 195 3.93 -26.61 8.00
C SER A 195 4.95 -25.89 7.14
N MET A 196 5.39 -24.71 7.57
CA MET A 196 6.48 -23.99 6.91
C MET A 196 7.73 -24.88 6.82
N PRO A 197 8.60 -24.67 5.81
CA PRO A 197 9.84 -25.43 5.70
C PRO A 197 10.74 -25.34 6.95
N ASP A 198 11.38 -26.46 7.31
CA ASP A 198 12.15 -26.61 8.56
C ASP A 198 13.29 -25.61 8.73
N PHE A 199 13.87 -25.09 7.64
CA PHE A 199 14.93 -24.09 7.71
C PHE A 199 14.48 -22.78 8.37
N LEU A 200 13.16 -22.53 8.43
CA LEU A 200 12.55 -21.36 9.07
C LEU A 200 12.28 -21.57 10.57
N TRP A 201 12.61 -22.73 11.14
CA TRP A 201 12.32 -23.08 12.54
C TRP A 201 12.79 -22.01 13.54
N ASN A 202 13.99 -21.47 13.32
CA ASN A 202 14.60 -20.47 14.19
C ASN A 202 14.20 -19.02 13.85
N SER A 203 13.45 -18.81 12.76
CA SER A 203 13.12 -17.49 12.21
C SER A 203 11.63 -17.35 11.90
N ALA A 204 10.75 -18.16 12.49
CA ALA A 204 9.34 -18.25 12.12
C ALA A 204 8.47 -16.98 12.39
N SER A 205 9.04 -15.87 12.89
CA SER A 205 8.30 -14.65 13.21
C SER A 205 8.49 -13.56 12.15
N SER A 206 7.52 -12.66 11.99
CA SER A 206 7.59 -11.56 10.99
C SER A 206 8.73 -10.56 11.24
N THR A 207 9.36 -10.61 12.42
CA THR A 207 10.59 -9.88 12.70
C THR A 207 11.71 -10.34 11.75
N TRP A 208 11.82 -11.65 11.52
CA TRP A 208 12.87 -12.27 10.69
C TRP A 208 12.43 -12.57 9.27
N LEU A 209 11.12 -12.62 9.01
CA LEU A 209 10.57 -12.95 7.71
C LEU A 209 10.03 -11.72 6.99
N SER A 210 10.17 -11.72 5.67
CA SER A 210 9.47 -10.80 4.79
C SER A 210 8.50 -11.58 3.90
N VAL A 211 7.33 -11.00 3.65
CA VAL A 211 6.26 -11.65 2.89
C VAL A 211 5.83 -10.77 1.72
N ALA A 212 5.52 -11.40 0.60
CA ALA A 212 4.87 -10.79 -0.54
C ALA A 212 3.74 -11.71 -1.02
N ALA A 213 2.73 -11.17 -1.70
CA ALA A 213 1.60 -11.94 -2.16
C ALA A 213 1.27 -11.57 -3.61
N SER A 214 1.15 -12.59 -4.48
CA SER A 214 0.54 -12.43 -5.78
C SER A 214 -0.94 -12.84 -5.72
N SER A 215 -1.61 -12.82 -6.88
CA SER A 215 -2.96 -13.40 -7.00
C SER A 215 -2.99 -14.91 -6.75
N GLU A 216 -1.85 -15.59 -6.88
CA GLU A 216 -1.75 -17.05 -6.91
C GLU A 216 -0.97 -17.63 -5.74
N LYS A 217 0.08 -16.94 -5.26
CA LYS A 217 0.99 -17.49 -4.25
C LYS A 217 1.39 -16.48 -3.20
N MET A 218 1.71 -16.98 -2.02
CA MET A 218 2.38 -16.24 -0.96
C MET A 218 3.88 -16.55 -1.04
N TYR A 219 4.73 -15.53 -1.04
CA TYR A 219 6.18 -15.67 -1.02
C TYR A 219 6.69 -15.30 0.36
N VAL A 220 7.63 -16.09 0.89
CA VAL A 220 8.25 -15.87 2.20
C VAL A 220 9.75 -15.92 2.02
N THR A 221 10.47 -14.96 2.60
CA THR A 221 11.94 -15.00 2.67
C THR A 221 12.42 -14.71 4.08
N GLU A 222 13.46 -15.42 4.51
CA GLU A 222 14.21 -15.09 5.72
C GLU A 222 15.19 -13.97 5.40
N LYS A 223 15.04 -12.83 6.10
CA LYS A 223 15.66 -11.57 5.70
C LYS A 223 17.20 -11.66 5.63
N ARG A 224 17.83 -12.41 6.53
CA ARG A 224 19.30 -12.41 6.67
C ARG A 224 19.97 -13.33 5.66
N SER A 225 19.48 -14.55 5.51
CA SER A 225 20.02 -15.56 4.59
C SER A 225 19.57 -15.34 3.16
N GLY A 226 18.39 -14.77 2.93
CA GLY A 226 17.78 -14.67 1.60
C GLY A 226 17.09 -15.94 1.14
N MET A 227 17.12 -17.01 1.94
CA MET A 227 16.39 -18.24 1.63
C MET A 227 14.89 -17.96 1.60
N ALA A 228 14.23 -18.39 0.54
CA ALA A 228 12.83 -18.11 0.29
C ALA A 228 12.06 -19.35 -0.15
N CYS A 229 10.76 -19.32 0.03
CA CYS A 229 9.84 -20.37 -0.39
C CYS A 229 8.52 -19.71 -0.80
N SER A 230 7.68 -20.44 -1.53
CA SER A 230 6.33 -19.96 -1.85
C SER A 230 5.30 -20.98 -1.39
N PHE A 231 4.18 -20.47 -0.88
CA PHE A 231 3.03 -21.25 -0.49
C PHE A 231 1.92 -21.07 -1.52
N ASP A 232 1.44 -22.19 -2.03
CA ASP A 232 0.34 -22.26 -2.96
C ASP A 232 -0.95 -22.62 -2.19
N PRO A 233 -1.93 -21.70 -2.09
CA PRO A 233 -3.18 -21.95 -1.40
C PRO A 233 -4.09 -22.97 -2.09
N GLU A 234 -3.93 -23.23 -3.39
CA GLU A 234 -4.73 -24.22 -4.12
C GLU A 234 -4.30 -25.64 -3.74
N THR A 235 -2.99 -25.89 -3.78
CA THR A 235 -2.40 -27.19 -3.41
C THR A 235 -2.16 -27.34 -1.91
N ARG A 236 -2.22 -26.22 -1.16
CA ARG A 236 -1.95 -26.10 0.28
C ARG A 236 -0.55 -26.59 0.65
N SER A 237 0.39 -26.35 -0.26
CA SER A 237 1.74 -26.87 -0.16
C SER A 237 2.80 -25.81 -0.38
N TRP A 238 4.00 -26.07 0.13
CA TRP A 238 5.16 -25.24 -0.09
C TRP A 238 5.94 -25.71 -1.32
N THR A 239 6.33 -24.77 -2.16
CA THR A 239 7.26 -25.04 -3.26
C THR A 239 8.70 -24.95 -2.77
N GLU A 240 9.59 -25.54 -3.57
CA GLU A 240 11.03 -25.59 -3.30
C GLU A 240 11.68 -24.22 -3.03
N LEU A 241 12.85 -24.35 -2.39
CA LEU A 241 13.69 -23.31 -1.88
C LEU A 241 14.27 -22.43 -2.99
N LEU A 242 14.04 -21.13 -2.87
CA LEU A 242 14.60 -20.08 -3.71
C LEU A 242 15.72 -19.37 -2.95
N ASP A 243 16.83 -19.07 -3.62
CA ASP A 243 17.89 -18.23 -3.03
C ASP A 243 17.76 -16.80 -3.57
N LEU A 244 17.36 -15.86 -2.71
CA LEU A 244 17.25 -14.44 -3.03
C LEU A 244 18.57 -13.69 -2.80
N SER A 245 19.67 -14.27 -3.26
CA SER A 245 21.01 -13.71 -3.14
C SER A 245 21.53 -13.33 -4.52
N PRO A 246 21.37 -12.06 -4.95
CA PRO A 246 22.07 -11.57 -6.12
C PRO A 246 23.56 -11.61 -5.80
N VAL A 247 24.27 -12.51 -6.49
CA VAL A 247 25.71 -12.64 -6.43
C VAL A 247 26.35 -11.78 -7.50
N ASP A 248 27.50 -11.19 -7.20
CA ASP A 248 28.29 -10.47 -8.19
C ASP A 248 29.12 -11.43 -9.06
N GLU A 249 29.96 -10.87 -9.93
CA GLU A 249 30.84 -11.64 -10.83
C GLU A 249 31.83 -12.57 -10.10
N TYR A 250 32.05 -12.36 -8.80
CA TYR A 250 32.91 -13.19 -7.95
C TYR A 250 32.13 -14.23 -7.14
N GLY A 251 30.81 -14.31 -7.31
CA GLY A 251 29.95 -15.23 -6.56
C GLY A 251 29.60 -14.74 -5.15
N GLU A 252 29.89 -13.48 -4.82
CA GLU A 252 29.68 -12.93 -3.48
C GLU A 252 28.39 -12.12 -3.40
N CYS A 253 27.58 -12.36 -2.36
CA CYS A 253 26.40 -11.55 -2.09
C CYS A 253 26.73 -10.41 -1.13
N LYS A 254 26.51 -9.17 -1.58
CA LYS A 254 26.80 -7.95 -0.80
C LYS A 254 25.66 -7.52 0.13
N LEU A 255 24.60 -8.32 0.22
CA LEU A 255 23.41 -8.03 1.01
C LEU A 255 23.45 -8.77 2.34
N TYR A 256 23.23 -8.05 3.44
CA TYR A 256 23.08 -8.69 4.76
C TYR A 256 21.61 -8.80 5.21
N SER A 257 20.71 -8.02 4.60
CA SER A 257 19.27 -8.09 4.85
C SER A 257 18.50 -7.86 3.56
N ARG A 258 17.43 -8.63 3.34
CA ARG A 258 16.55 -8.58 2.16
C ARG A 258 15.10 -8.55 2.60
N VAL A 259 14.27 -7.82 1.88
CA VAL A 259 12.81 -7.84 2.03
C VAL A 259 12.17 -7.88 0.66
N ILE A 260 10.99 -8.48 0.60
CA ILE A 260 10.20 -8.64 -0.62
C ILE A 260 8.88 -7.89 -0.53
N GLY A 261 8.35 -7.51 -1.68
CA GLY A 261 7.05 -6.88 -1.87
C GLY A 261 6.53 -7.18 -3.27
N SER A 262 5.25 -6.93 -3.51
CA SER A 262 4.57 -7.32 -4.74
C SER A 262 3.84 -6.16 -5.38
N ALA A 263 4.34 -5.69 -6.53
CA ALA A 263 3.73 -4.61 -7.30
C ALA A 263 2.95 -5.18 -8.50
N GLY A 264 1.70 -5.57 -8.26
CA GLY A 264 0.91 -6.36 -9.22
C GLY A 264 1.46 -7.77 -9.33
N ASN A 265 1.86 -8.19 -10.54
CA ASN A 265 2.48 -9.51 -10.75
C ASN A 265 4.01 -9.49 -10.61
N ARG A 266 4.60 -8.34 -10.30
CA ARG A 266 6.05 -8.17 -10.15
C ARG A 266 6.46 -8.42 -8.71
N LEU A 267 7.37 -9.37 -8.50
CA LEU A 267 8.02 -9.57 -7.22
C LEU A 267 9.24 -8.67 -7.13
N ILE A 268 9.25 -7.76 -6.16
CA ILE A 268 10.32 -6.80 -5.94
C ILE A 268 11.06 -7.17 -4.66
N MET A 269 12.37 -7.14 -4.71
CA MET A 269 13.24 -7.29 -3.55
C MET A 269 13.97 -5.97 -3.29
N ALA A 270 14.04 -5.57 -2.02
CA ALA A 270 14.95 -4.54 -1.55
C ALA A 270 15.99 -5.17 -0.62
N GLY A 271 17.26 -4.84 -0.85
CA GLY A 271 18.39 -5.37 -0.08
C GLY A 271 19.22 -4.24 0.50
N ILE A 272 19.64 -4.39 1.75
CA ILE A 272 20.59 -3.47 2.36
C ILE A 272 22.00 -3.94 2.02
N THR A 273 22.78 -3.07 1.39
CA THR A 273 24.15 -3.36 0.96
C THR A 273 25.16 -3.07 2.06
N GLY A 274 26.30 -3.76 2.01
CA GLY A 274 27.40 -3.56 2.95
C GLY A 274 27.35 -4.56 4.09
N LYS A 275 27.79 -4.15 5.28
CA LYS A 275 27.83 -5.01 6.46
C LYS A 275 26.80 -4.56 7.49
N ASP A 276 26.39 -5.47 8.36
CA ASP A 276 25.39 -5.20 9.41
C ASP A 276 25.78 -4.04 10.34
N TYR A 277 27.08 -3.89 10.65
CA TYR A 277 27.61 -2.77 11.44
C TYR A 277 27.93 -1.51 10.61
N ASN A 278 27.91 -1.58 9.28
CA ASN A 278 28.20 -0.46 8.40
C ASN A 278 27.44 -0.59 7.06
N PRO A 279 26.12 -0.34 7.06
CA PRO A 279 25.31 -0.39 5.86
C PRO A 279 25.69 0.76 4.92
N THR A 280 25.86 0.45 3.64
CA THR A 280 26.36 1.39 2.63
C THR A 280 25.26 1.96 1.73
N GLY A 281 24.11 1.31 1.66
CA GLY A 281 23.02 1.70 0.77
C GLY A 281 21.87 0.70 0.75
N ILE A 282 20.89 0.97 -0.11
CA ILE A 282 19.78 0.05 -0.40
C ILE A 282 19.65 -0.04 -1.92
N GLU A 283 19.55 -1.27 -2.41
CA GLU A 283 19.35 -1.58 -3.81
C GLU A 283 18.07 -2.39 -3.98
N LEU A 284 17.42 -2.25 -5.13
CA LEU A 284 16.18 -2.95 -5.44
C LEU A 284 16.29 -3.68 -6.77
N TRP A 285 15.66 -4.86 -6.81
CA TRP A 285 15.61 -5.74 -7.97
C TRP A 285 14.19 -6.23 -8.21
N GLU A 286 13.85 -6.41 -9.47
CA GLU A 286 12.72 -7.23 -9.89
C GLU A 286 13.20 -8.68 -10.02
N ILE A 287 12.46 -9.60 -9.41
CA ILE A 287 12.74 -11.04 -9.47
C ILE A 287 11.93 -11.60 -10.63
N VAL A 288 12.65 -11.98 -11.70
CA VAL A 288 12.07 -12.61 -12.88
C VAL A 288 12.29 -14.12 -12.79
N SER A 289 11.19 -14.86 -12.78
CA SER A 289 11.23 -16.32 -12.85
C SER A 289 11.73 -16.74 -14.24
N SER A 290 12.78 -17.56 -14.29
CA SER A 290 13.20 -18.21 -15.54
C SER A 290 12.50 -19.56 -15.70
N GLU A 291 12.71 -20.21 -16.85
CA GLU A 291 12.16 -21.53 -17.19
C GLU A 291 12.53 -22.65 -16.19
N SER A 292 13.50 -22.40 -15.29
CA SER A 292 13.84 -23.31 -14.19
C SER A 292 13.68 -22.62 -12.83
N PRO A 293 13.02 -23.28 -11.85
CA PRO A 293 12.81 -22.73 -10.51
C PRO A 293 14.12 -22.44 -9.75
N MET A 294 15.24 -23.04 -10.16
CA MET A 294 16.57 -22.79 -9.54
C MET A 294 17.32 -21.60 -10.11
N ASN A 295 16.86 -21.00 -11.22
CA ASN A 295 17.55 -19.88 -11.88
C ASN A 295 16.71 -18.62 -11.78
N LEU A 296 16.70 -17.97 -10.63
CA LEU A 296 16.10 -16.65 -10.51
C LEU A 296 16.98 -15.61 -11.21
N LYS A 297 16.36 -14.78 -12.04
CA LYS A 297 17.05 -13.63 -12.64
C LYS A 297 16.70 -12.37 -11.83
N PHE A 298 17.73 -11.69 -11.36
CA PHE A 298 17.60 -10.44 -10.63
C PHE A 298 17.86 -9.27 -11.57
N GLU A 299 16.82 -8.53 -11.92
CA GLU A 299 16.95 -7.33 -12.74
C GLU A 299 17.01 -6.11 -11.82
N SER A 300 18.16 -5.44 -11.74
CA SER A 300 18.29 -4.23 -10.93
C SER A 300 17.32 -3.16 -11.45
N ILE A 301 16.44 -2.67 -10.59
CA ILE A 301 15.47 -1.61 -10.92
C ILE A 301 15.93 -0.24 -10.41
N GLY A 302 16.84 -0.19 -9.43
CA GLY A 302 17.51 1.04 -9.03
C GLY A 302 18.15 0.97 -7.66
N SER A 303 19.07 1.91 -7.41
CA SER A 303 19.73 2.10 -6.12
C SER A 303 19.21 3.35 -5.44
N MET A 304 18.94 3.26 -4.14
CA MET A 304 18.46 4.39 -3.35
C MET A 304 19.53 5.49 -3.31
N PRO A 305 19.19 6.75 -3.65
CA PRO A 305 20.14 7.85 -3.57
C PRO A 305 20.68 8.03 -2.15
N LYS A 306 21.98 8.34 -2.02
CA LYS A 306 22.65 8.50 -0.73
C LYS A 306 21.93 9.46 0.23
N ALA A 307 21.42 10.58 -0.29
CA ALA A 307 20.66 11.54 0.50
C ALA A 307 19.35 10.97 1.10
N CYS A 308 18.70 10.01 0.42
CA CYS A 308 17.54 9.31 0.95
C CYS A 308 17.95 8.23 1.96
N PHE A 309 19.05 7.53 1.70
CA PHE A 309 19.59 6.50 2.59
C PHE A 309 20.05 7.08 3.93
N ASP A 310 20.81 8.17 3.92
CA ASP A 310 21.31 8.83 5.14
C ASP A 310 20.15 9.29 6.05
N LYS A 311 19.08 9.75 5.41
CA LYS A 311 17.82 10.16 6.02
C LYS A 311 17.04 8.99 6.63
N LEU A 312 16.90 7.90 5.88
CA LEU A 312 16.24 6.67 6.33
C LEU A 312 16.97 5.99 7.51
N ARG A 313 18.30 6.03 7.50
CA ARG A 313 19.14 5.51 8.59
C ARG A 313 19.00 6.35 9.87
N GLY A 314 18.63 7.62 9.74
CA GLY A 314 18.67 8.59 10.83
C GLY A 314 20.07 9.18 10.95
N VAL A 315 20.21 10.47 10.63
CA VAL A 315 21.50 11.18 10.64
C VAL A 315 22.13 11.24 12.04
N ASP A 316 21.29 11.16 13.09
CA ASP A 316 21.69 11.24 14.50
C ASP A 316 21.54 9.90 15.25
N SER A 317 21.33 8.77 14.55
CA SER A 317 21.24 7.46 15.21
C SER A 317 22.62 6.84 15.42
N ASP A 318 22.92 6.46 16.65
CA ASP A 318 24.12 5.70 17.00
C ASP A 318 24.06 4.24 16.52
N TRP A 319 22.89 3.78 16.05
CA TRP A 319 22.66 2.39 15.65
C TRP A 319 22.63 2.24 14.13
N PRO A 320 23.26 1.18 13.58
CA PRO A 320 23.16 0.91 12.15
C PRO A 320 21.72 0.54 11.77
N LEU A 321 21.34 0.85 10.53
CA LEU A 321 20.11 0.35 9.94
C LEU A 321 20.19 -1.19 9.92
N THR A 322 19.35 -1.90 10.67
CA THR A 322 19.44 -3.38 10.76
C THR A 322 18.36 -4.09 9.96
N SER A 323 17.22 -3.45 9.75
CA SER A 323 16.10 -4.01 9.00
C SER A 323 15.26 -2.90 8.38
N ILE A 324 14.66 -3.21 7.24
CA ILE A 324 13.75 -2.35 6.50
C ILE A 324 12.44 -3.08 6.27
N ALA A 325 11.39 -2.34 5.96
CA ALA A 325 10.15 -2.88 5.43
C ALA A 325 9.86 -2.25 4.07
N LEU A 326 9.35 -3.08 3.16
CA LEU A 326 9.08 -2.74 1.77
C LEU A 326 7.58 -2.84 1.51
N ASN A 327 7.01 -1.74 1.06
CA ASN A 327 5.61 -1.64 0.67
C ASN A 327 5.58 -1.24 -0.81
N ALA A 328 5.19 -2.17 -1.68
CA ALA A 328 5.20 -1.97 -3.12
C ALA A 328 3.81 -2.28 -3.68
N VAL A 329 3.20 -1.33 -4.38
CA VAL A 329 1.89 -1.47 -5.04
C VAL A 329 1.92 -0.67 -6.32
N GLY A 330 1.26 -1.17 -7.37
CA GLY A 330 1.18 -0.46 -8.65
C GLY A 330 2.56 -0.04 -9.14
N ASP A 331 2.77 1.27 -9.31
CA ASP A 331 4.04 1.87 -9.73
C ASP A 331 4.73 2.66 -8.61
N MET A 332 4.46 2.36 -7.34
CA MET A 332 5.12 3.02 -6.20
C MET A 332 5.78 1.99 -5.29
N VAL A 333 6.93 2.41 -4.75
CA VAL A 333 7.65 1.68 -3.71
C VAL A 333 7.88 2.61 -2.53
N TYR A 334 7.62 2.10 -1.33
CA TYR A 334 7.88 2.76 -0.05
C TYR A 334 8.78 1.89 0.81
N VAL A 335 9.85 2.50 1.32
CA VAL A 335 10.83 1.84 2.20
C VAL A 335 10.92 2.63 3.50
N HIS A 336 10.84 1.94 4.63
CA HIS A 336 11.02 2.53 5.94
C HIS A 336 11.86 1.64 6.85
N ASN A 337 12.51 2.24 7.85
CA ASN A 337 13.21 1.52 8.91
C ASN A 337 12.18 0.91 9.86
N THR A 338 12.31 -0.37 10.18
CA THR A 338 11.37 -1.05 11.10
C THR A 338 11.71 -0.84 12.58
N ALA A 339 12.95 -0.44 12.89
CA ALA A 339 13.42 -0.23 14.25
C ALA A 339 13.10 1.17 14.77
N GLU A 340 13.04 2.17 13.88
CA GLU A 340 12.85 3.57 14.24
C GLU A 340 11.66 4.18 13.50
N THR A 341 10.87 4.99 14.19
CA THR A 341 9.82 5.81 13.59
C THR A 341 10.44 7.04 12.94
N GLY A 342 11.07 6.83 11.79
CA GLY A 342 11.83 7.83 11.05
C GLY A 342 11.14 8.33 9.77
N GLU A 343 11.96 8.74 8.81
CA GLU A 343 11.51 9.14 7.47
C GLU A 343 11.18 7.91 6.61
N ILE A 344 10.23 8.06 5.70
CA ILE A 344 9.84 7.03 4.73
C ILE A 344 10.38 7.46 3.36
N VAL A 345 11.07 6.58 2.65
CA VAL A 345 11.55 6.86 1.30
C VAL A 345 10.55 6.31 0.30
N ALA A 346 10.15 7.13 -0.67
CA ALA A 346 9.25 6.74 -1.74
C ALA A 346 9.93 6.89 -3.10
N ALA A 347 9.60 6.01 -4.03
CA ALA A 347 10.05 6.04 -5.42
C ALA A 347 8.94 5.59 -6.37
N GLU A 348 8.96 6.13 -7.59
CA GLU A 348 8.09 5.71 -8.68
C GLU A 348 8.79 4.66 -9.53
N ILE A 349 8.05 3.67 -10.04
CA ILE A 349 8.50 2.77 -11.08
C ILE A 349 8.03 3.33 -12.43
N GLU A 350 8.98 3.62 -13.32
CA GLU A 350 8.74 4.11 -14.66
C GLU A 350 9.64 3.33 -15.62
N GLU A 351 9.06 2.71 -16.65
CA GLU A 351 9.78 1.88 -17.63
C GLU A 351 10.65 0.78 -16.97
N GLY A 352 10.15 0.18 -15.87
CA GLY A 352 10.86 -0.87 -15.13
C GLY A 352 12.03 -0.38 -14.28
N LYS A 353 12.20 0.94 -14.11
CA LYS A 353 13.25 1.53 -13.27
C LYS A 353 12.67 2.44 -12.21
N LEU A 354 13.37 2.54 -11.08
CA LEU A 354 13.02 3.43 -9.99
C LEU A 354 13.51 4.85 -10.27
N CYS A 355 12.58 5.79 -10.24
CA CYS A 355 12.83 7.21 -10.46
C CYS A 355 12.10 8.05 -9.40
N LYS A 356 12.30 9.39 -9.47
CA LYS A 356 11.60 10.38 -8.61
C LYS A 356 11.62 10.03 -7.11
N TRP A 357 12.80 9.62 -6.66
CA TRP A 357 13.10 9.35 -5.26
C TRP A 357 12.80 10.57 -4.41
N ARG A 358 12.05 10.36 -3.33
CA ARG A 358 11.71 11.42 -2.38
C ARG A 358 11.74 10.86 -0.96
N THR A 359 12.09 11.73 -0.04
CA THR A 359 11.99 11.42 1.39
C THR A 359 10.77 12.10 1.96
N LEU A 360 9.86 11.29 2.47
CA LEU A 360 8.69 11.72 3.20
C LEU A 360 9.10 11.84 4.66
N ARG A 361 9.15 13.07 5.16
CA ARG A 361 9.04 13.27 6.59
C ARG A 361 7.70 12.69 6.98
N ASN A 362 7.74 11.68 7.84
CA ASN A 362 6.54 11.18 8.47
C ASN A 362 5.84 12.41 9.08
N ALA A 363 4.57 12.65 8.74
CA ALA A 363 3.81 13.77 9.31
C ALA A 363 3.76 13.68 10.86
N ASP A 364 4.12 12.52 11.42
CA ASP A 364 4.33 12.29 12.85
C ASP A 364 5.61 12.93 13.42
N ALA A 365 6.53 13.44 12.60
CA ALA A 365 7.70 14.19 13.07
C ALA A 365 7.30 15.49 13.81
N THR A 366 6.06 15.95 13.63
CA THR A 366 5.45 17.06 14.39
C THR A 366 4.72 16.62 15.66
N TRP A 367 4.48 15.33 15.86
CA TRP A 367 3.74 14.80 17.02
C TRP A 367 4.63 13.90 17.89
N ASN A 368 5.58 14.56 18.56
CA ASN A 368 6.35 14.11 19.72
C ASN A 368 7.14 12.79 19.65
N ARG A 369 8.46 12.92 19.89
CA ARG A 369 9.41 11.88 20.31
C ARG A 369 9.04 11.17 21.65
N SER A 370 7.82 11.32 22.18
CA SER A 370 7.50 11.02 23.59
C SER A 370 6.47 9.93 23.85
N ASP A 371 6.01 9.15 22.86
CA ASP A 371 5.06 8.07 23.12
C ASP A 371 5.70 6.70 22.95
N ALA A 372 6.58 6.33 23.90
CA ALA A 372 7.07 4.95 24.09
C ALA A 372 5.93 3.90 24.21
N GLY A 373 4.68 4.35 24.31
CA GLY A 373 3.46 3.55 24.35
C GLY A 373 2.76 3.34 23.00
N GLU A 374 3.27 3.79 21.86
CA GLU A 374 2.61 3.61 20.55
C GLU A 374 3.45 2.79 19.54
N ARG A 375 2.77 2.16 18.58
CA ARG A 375 3.36 1.45 17.44
C ARG A 375 2.85 2.09 16.16
N VAL A 376 3.76 2.42 15.26
CA VAL A 376 3.44 2.85 13.90
C VAL A 376 3.30 1.62 13.00
N ILE A 377 2.28 1.64 12.14
CA ILE A 377 2.02 0.61 11.12
C ILE A 377 1.93 1.32 9.78
N VAL A 378 2.69 0.85 8.80
CA VAL A 378 2.74 1.44 7.47
C VAL A 378 2.17 0.45 6.46
N ALA A 379 1.18 0.90 5.69
CA ALA A 379 0.53 0.14 4.62
C ALA A 379 0.49 0.99 3.34
N CYS A 380 0.20 0.40 2.17
CA CYS A 380 -0.08 1.18 0.97
C CYS A 380 -1.11 0.51 0.06
N SER A 381 -1.96 1.30 -0.58
CA SER A 381 -3.06 0.76 -1.37
C SER A 381 -3.33 1.58 -2.63
N ASN A 382 -3.87 0.93 -3.65
CA ASN A 382 -4.41 1.61 -4.81
C ASN A 382 -5.77 2.22 -4.44
N VAL A 383 -5.83 3.55 -4.36
CA VAL A 383 -7.07 4.27 -4.10
C VAL A 383 -7.72 4.63 -5.42
N SER A 384 -8.90 4.06 -5.68
CA SER A 384 -9.72 4.41 -6.85
C SER A 384 -10.73 5.50 -6.52
N PHE A 385 -11.30 6.11 -7.55
CA PHE A 385 -12.38 7.10 -7.38
C PHE A 385 -13.62 6.49 -6.72
N SER A 386 -13.92 5.21 -6.97
CA SER A 386 -15.00 4.49 -6.30
C SER A 386 -14.73 4.28 -4.81
N ASP A 387 -13.49 3.95 -4.44
CA ASP A 387 -13.11 3.80 -3.02
C ASP A 387 -13.27 5.12 -2.28
N LEU A 388 -12.88 6.23 -2.93
CA LEU A 388 -13.05 7.56 -2.37
C LEU A 388 -14.52 7.92 -2.14
N LYS A 389 -15.39 7.66 -3.12
CA LYS A 389 -16.84 7.88 -2.99
C LYS A 389 -17.47 7.01 -1.89
N SER A 390 -17.01 5.76 -1.74
CA SER A 390 -17.43 4.90 -0.63
C SER A 390 -17.00 5.49 0.71
N ALA A 391 -15.74 5.91 0.82
CA ALA A 391 -15.20 6.46 2.05
C ALA A 391 -15.92 7.73 2.52
N PHE A 392 -16.30 8.63 1.60
CA PHE A 392 -17.14 9.79 1.94
C PHE A 392 -18.53 9.39 2.44
N SER A 393 -19.10 8.31 1.88
CA SER A 393 -20.40 7.78 2.31
C SER A 393 -20.32 7.14 3.71
N ASP A 394 -19.17 6.56 4.04
CA ASP A 394 -18.87 5.95 5.35
C ASP A 394 -18.43 7.00 6.40
N ASN A 395 -18.67 8.29 6.15
CA ASN A 395 -18.32 9.43 7.01
C ASN A 395 -16.82 9.58 7.33
N LEU A 396 -15.93 9.10 6.45
CA LEU A 396 -14.51 9.41 6.56
C LEU A 396 -14.27 10.91 6.31
N SER A 397 -13.73 11.62 7.29
CA SER A 397 -13.32 13.01 7.10
C SER A 397 -11.87 13.09 6.66
N PHE A 398 -11.61 13.88 5.62
CA PHE A 398 -10.28 14.16 5.10
C PHE A 398 -9.90 15.60 5.45
N SER A 399 -8.76 15.79 6.10
CA SER A 399 -8.20 17.14 6.34
C SER A 399 -6.78 17.20 5.79
N VAL A 400 -6.49 18.18 4.93
CA VAL A 400 -5.14 18.36 4.39
C VAL A 400 -4.28 19.00 5.47
N VAL A 401 -3.17 18.36 5.81
CA VAL A 401 -2.23 18.93 6.77
C VAL A 401 -1.43 20.02 6.08
N SER A 402 -1.62 21.27 6.50
CA SER A 402 -0.77 22.38 6.07
C SER A 402 0.66 22.12 6.56
N ARG A 403 1.64 22.10 5.64
CA ARG A 403 3.06 22.13 6.01
C ARG A 403 3.28 23.38 6.86
N ILE A 404 3.70 23.21 8.12
CA ILE A 404 4.27 24.28 8.94
C ILE A 404 5.74 24.43 8.56
#